data_AF-A0A229TI75-F1
#
_entry.id   AF-A0A229TI75-F1
#
_cell.length_a   1.000
_cell.length_b   1.000
_cell.length_c   1.000
_cell.angle_alpha   90.00
_cell.angle_beta   90.00
_cell.angle_gamma   90.00
#
_symmetry.space_group_name_H-M   'P 1'
#
loop_
_entity.id
_entity.type
_entity.pdbx_description
1 polymer ?
#
loop_
_entity_poly.entity_id
_entity_poly.type
_entity_poly.pdbx_seq_one_letter_code
_entity_poly.pdbx_strand_id
1 'polypeptide(L)'
;MTRRPDPFIVVGKVNGRDEAARAASPAEALSRMLGWLAADADASAVWYLREDWPGPVTVIGRQAPGTARESRRCAHLFPLEPGTVLRGAMTAGCGARLRLPEIEWLPLGAGMPCERCLVGVCRNPRPRLEGGRR
;
A
#
# COMPACT_ATOMS: atom_id res chain seq x y z
N MET A 1 -10.02 -18.18 16.79
CA MET A 1 -9.69 -17.29 15.65
C MET A 1 -8.28 -16.75 15.88
N THR A 2 -7.28 -17.26 15.19
CA THR A 2 -5.89 -16.77 15.31
C THR A 2 -5.84 -15.38 14.67
N ARG A 3 -5.51 -14.34 15.43
CA ARG A 3 -5.38 -12.97 14.93
C ARG A 3 -4.40 -12.96 13.76
N ARG A 4 -4.87 -12.54 12.58
CA ARG A 4 -4.01 -12.43 11.40
C ARG A 4 -2.89 -11.43 11.72
N PRO A 5 -1.63 -11.78 11.46
CA PRO A 5 -0.53 -10.88 11.77
C PRO A 5 -0.59 -9.64 10.87
N ASP A 6 -0.29 -8.48 11.44
CA ASP A 6 -0.25 -7.19 10.73
C ASP A 6 0.79 -7.26 9.59
N PRO A 7 0.41 -6.98 8.33
CA PRO A 7 1.27 -7.24 7.16
C PRO A 7 2.29 -6.14 6.87
N PHE A 8 2.08 -4.91 7.37
CA PHE A 8 2.95 -3.79 7.08
C PHE A 8 3.81 -3.43 8.28
N ILE A 9 5.05 -2.98 8.01
CA ILE A 9 5.93 -2.36 9.02
C ILE A 9 6.22 -0.94 8.58
N VAL A 10 6.21 -0.02 9.54
CA VAL A 10 6.76 1.33 9.41
C VAL A 10 8.06 1.36 10.20
N VAL A 11 9.16 1.78 9.58
CA VAL A 11 10.45 1.97 10.23
C VAL A 11 10.96 3.37 9.95
N GLY A 12 11.70 3.91 10.90
CA GLY A 12 12.19 5.28 10.78
C GLY A 12 13.10 5.68 11.91
N LYS A 13 13.62 6.89 11.81
CA LYS A 13 14.33 7.58 12.87
C LYS A 13 13.47 8.75 13.34
N VAL A 14 13.19 8.80 14.64
CA VAL A 14 12.34 9.82 15.27
C VAL A 14 13.02 10.27 16.57
N ASN A 15 13.21 11.57 16.76
CA ASN A 15 13.93 12.17 17.89
C ASN A 15 15.31 11.52 18.12
N GLY A 16 16.02 11.21 17.03
CA GLY A 16 17.32 10.56 17.06
C GLY A 16 17.31 9.04 17.34
N ARG A 17 16.16 8.41 17.52
CA ARG A 17 16.02 6.98 17.86
C ARG A 17 15.42 6.19 16.70
N ASP A 18 15.86 4.94 16.55
CA ASP A 18 15.26 4.00 15.60
C ASP A 18 13.92 3.50 16.15
N GLU A 19 12.87 3.65 15.34
CA GLU A 19 11.50 3.28 15.67
C GLU A 19 10.97 2.27 14.65
N ALA A 20 10.16 1.32 15.13
CA ALA A 20 9.51 0.32 14.30
C ALA A 20 8.09 0.03 14.80
N ALA A 21 7.13 0.00 13.88
CA ALA A 21 5.72 -0.23 14.19
C ALA A 21 5.04 -1.13 13.17
N ARG A 22 4.20 -2.05 13.64
CA ARG A 22 3.33 -2.88 12.79
C ARG A 22 2.06 -2.10 12.42
N ALA A 23 1.52 -2.37 11.24
CA ALA A 23 0.27 -1.79 10.75
C ALA A 23 -0.58 -2.83 10.01
N ALA A 24 -1.88 -2.85 10.29
CA ALA A 24 -2.84 -3.80 9.72
C ALA A 24 -3.24 -3.44 8.28
N SER A 25 -3.07 -2.18 7.88
CA SER A 25 -3.48 -1.66 6.56
C SER A 25 -2.51 -0.61 6.01
N PRO A 26 -2.55 -0.33 4.69
CA PRO A 26 -1.77 0.76 4.09
C PRO A 26 -2.13 2.13 4.69
N ALA A 27 -3.40 2.34 5.02
CA ALA A 27 -3.87 3.59 5.63
C ALA A 27 -3.26 3.79 7.03
N GLU A 28 -3.21 2.73 7.83
CA GLU A 28 -2.57 2.78 9.16
C GLU A 28 -1.06 2.98 9.04
N ALA A 29 -0.39 2.28 8.11
CA ALA A 29 1.04 2.45 7.87
C ALA A 29 1.39 3.89 7.46
N LEU A 30 0.60 4.44 6.53
CA LEU A 30 0.74 5.83 6.08
C LEU A 30 0.48 6.82 7.22
N SER A 31 -0.58 6.61 8.01
CA SER A 31 -0.91 7.47 9.15
C SER A 31 0.22 7.51 10.18
N ARG A 32 0.80 6.35 10.52
CA ARG A 32 1.96 6.27 11.42
C ARG A 32 3.18 6.99 10.86
N MET A 33 3.52 6.74 9.58
CA MET A 33 4.63 7.40 8.90
C MET A 33 4.48 8.93 8.91
N LEU A 34 3.29 9.44 8.55
CA LEU A 34 3.01 10.88 8.57
C LEU A 34 3.03 11.46 9.99
N GLY A 35 2.55 10.70 10.99
CA GLY A 35 2.62 11.10 12.39
C GLY A 35 4.06 11.28 12.87
N TRP A 36 4.96 10.36 12.50
CA TRP A 36 6.39 10.47 12.82
C TRP A 36 7.04 11.67 12.13
N LEU A 37 6.78 11.85 10.83
CA LEU A 37 7.32 12.98 10.05
C LEU A 37 6.78 14.34 10.52
N ALA A 38 5.59 14.38 11.13
CA ALA A 38 5.03 15.60 11.70
C ALA A 38 5.54 15.92 13.11
N ALA A 39 5.94 14.89 13.87
CA ALA A 39 6.37 15.03 15.26
C ALA A 39 7.83 15.51 15.39
N ASP A 40 8.66 15.26 14.39
CA ASP A 40 10.07 15.60 14.37
C ASP A 40 10.49 16.01 12.94
N ALA A 41 11.02 17.23 12.80
CA ALA A 41 11.42 17.79 11.51
C ALA A 41 12.61 17.06 10.88
N ASP A 42 13.43 16.40 11.70
CA ASP A 42 14.56 15.58 11.26
C ASP A 42 14.17 14.10 11.12
N ALA A 43 12.88 13.76 11.31
CA ALA A 43 12.43 12.39 11.20
C ALA A 43 12.57 11.88 9.77
N SER A 44 12.88 10.58 9.67
CA SER A 44 12.81 9.84 8.42
C SER A 44 11.96 8.61 8.65
N ALA A 45 11.09 8.28 7.71
CA ALA A 45 10.19 7.14 7.86
C ALA A 45 9.88 6.53 6.48
N VAL A 46 9.82 5.21 6.46
CA VAL A 46 9.39 4.40 5.33
C VAL A 46 8.47 3.30 5.84
N TRP A 47 7.68 2.72 4.95
CA TRP A 47 6.91 1.52 5.28
C TRP A 47 7.07 0.47 4.19
N TYR A 48 6.83 -0.79 4.53
CA TYR A 48 6.94 -1.90 3.59
C TYR A 48 5.99 -3.02 3.95
N LEU A 49 5.65 -3.85 2.96
CA LEU A 49 5.08 -5.16 3.20
C LEU A 49 6.15 -6.03 3.82
N ARG A 50 5.86 -6.66 4.96
CA ARG A 50 6.83 -7.53 5.66
C ARG A 50 7.51 -8.53 4.73
N GLU A 51 8.81 -8.70 4.92
CA GLU A 51 9.61 -9.65 4.13
C GLU A 51 9.15 -11.10 4.30
N ASP A 52 8.66 -11.46 5.48
CA ASP A 52 8.13 -12.80 5.78
C ASP A 52 6.67 -13.00 5.34
N TRP A 53 6.10 -12.05 4.59
CA TRP A 53 4.74 -12.20 4.06
C TRP A 53 4.73 -13.23 2.90
N PRO A 54 3.74 -14.13 2.84
CA PRO A 54 3.79 -15.32 1.97
C PRO A 54 3.78 -15.06 0.46
N GLY A 55 3.60 -13.81 0.02
CA GLY A 55 3.66 -13.44 -1.38
C GLY A 55 3.26 -12.00 -1.65
N PRO A 56 3.18 -11.60 -2.93
CA PRO A 56 2.76 -10.26 -3.29
C PRO A 56 1.34 -9.94 -2.82
N VAL A 57 1.08 -8.70 -2.43
CA VAL A 57 -0.27 -8.21 -2.18
C VAL A 57 -0.61 -7.07 -3.12
N THR A 58 -1.85 -7.03 -3.59
CA THR A 58 -2.36 -5.87 -4.34
C THR A 58 -3.13 -4.98 -3.38
N VAL A 59 -2.66 -3.74 -3.21
CA VAL A 59 -3.41 -2.71 -2.48
C VAL A 59 -4.13 -1.80 -3.48
N ILE A 60 -5.27 -1.26 -3.04
CA ILE A 60 -6.14 -0.43 -3.89
C ILE A 60 -6.12 0.99 -3.35
N GLY A 61 -5.87 1.94 -4.23
CA GLY A 61 -5.93 3.35 -3.90
C GLY A 61 -6.37 4.21 -5.08
N ARG A 62 -6.85 5.41 -4.78
CA ARG A 62 -7.16 6.45 -5.77
C ARG A 62 -6.59 7.78 -5.33
N GLN A 63 -6.61 8.78 -6.20
CA GLN A 63 -6.31 10.16 -5.81
C GLN A 63 -7.23 10.59 -4.66
N ALA A 64 -6.69 11.18 -3.61
CA ALA A 64 -7.46 11.75 -2.50
C ALA A 64 -8.40 12.87 -2.99
N PRO A 65 -9.51 13.14 -2.28
CA PRO A 65 -10.39 14.24 -2.64
C PRO A 65 -9.62 15.57 -2.77
N GLY A 66 -9.98 16.39 -3.75
CA GLY A 66 -9.32 17.69 -3.98
C GLY A 66 -7.97 17.63 -4.72
N THR A 67 -7.40 16.44 -4.96
CA THR A 67 -6.14 16.30 -5.74
C THR A 67 -6.35 16.04 -7.23
N ALA A 68 -7.58 15.65 -7.62
CA ALA A 68 -8.00 15.47 -9.00
C ALA A 68 -9.50 15.79 -9.15
N ARG A 69 -9.95 16.05 -10.40
CA ARG A 69 -11.39 16.14 -10.69
C ARG A 69 -12.07 14.81 -10.33
N GLU A 70 -13.21 14.85 -9.66
CA GLU A 70 -13.91 13.66 -9.16
C GLU A 70 -14.17 12.61 -10.26
N SER A 71 -14.53 13.07 -11.47
CA SER A 71 -14.74 12.21 -12.64
C SER A 71 -13.51 11.46 -13.15
N ARG A 72 -12.32 11.73 -12.59
CA ARG A 72 -11.06 11.07 -12.93
C ARG A 72 -10.48 10.24 -11.78
N ARG A 73 -11.18 10.17 -10.65
CA ARG A 73 -10.73 9.44 -9.44
C ARG A 73 -11.09 7.96 -9.55
N CYS A 74 -10.38 7.25 -10.41
CA CYS A 74 -10.51 5.80 -10.55
C CYS A 74 -9.62 5.05 -9.54
N ALA A 75 -10.03 3.85 -9.18
CA ALA A 75 -9.31 2.95 -8.30
C ALA A 75 -8.17 2.25 -9.04
N HIS A 76 -6.95 2.47 -8.58
CA HIS A 76 -5.73 1.90 -9.12
C HIS A 76 -5.25 0.72 -8.26
N LEU A 77 -4.60 -0.24 -8.92
CA LEU A 77 -4.04 -1.43 -8.28
C LEU A 77 -2.53 -1.27 -8.16
N PHE A 78 -2.01 -1.40 -6.95
CA PHE A 78 -0.59 -1.30 -6.63
C PHE A 78 -0.10 -2.66 -6.12
N PRO A 79 0.59 -3.45 -6.96
CA PRO A 79 1.23 -4.68 -6.51
C PRO A 79 2.41 -4.33 -5.60
N LEU A 80 2.50 -5.01 -4.45
CA LEU A 80 3.54 -4.87 -3.47
C LEU A 80 4.22 -6.22 -3.26
N GLU A 81 5.50 -6.28 -3.56
CA GLU A 81 6.34 -7.43 -3.21
C GLU A 81 6.77 -7.33 -1.73
N PRO A 82 6.88 -8.47 -1.01
CA PRO A 82 7.50 -8.49 0.32
C PRO A 82 8.85 -7.78 0.32
N GLY A 83 9.09 -6.93 1.32
CA GLY A 83 10.31 -6.11 1.45
C GLY A 83 10.34 -4.85 0.58
N THR A 84 9.33 -4.58 -0.25
CA THR A 84 9.30 -3.35 -1.06
C THR A 84 9.19 -2.13 -0.16
N VAL A 85 10.24 -1.32 -0.12
CA VAL A 85 10.27 -0.06 0.65
C VAL A 85 9.45 1.01 -0.07
N LEU A 86 8.43 1.51 0.62
CA LEU A 86 7.51 2.53 0.13
C LEU A 86 7.82 3.86 0.81
N ARG A 87 8.19 4.84 -0.04
CA ARG A 87 8.44 6.22 0.36
C ARG A 87 8.06 7.18 -0.75
N GLY A 88 7.49 8.33 -0.38
CA GLY A 88 7.17 9.42 -1.30
C GLY A 88 5.99 9.14 -2.25
N ALA A 89 6.07 8.13 -3.11
CA ALA A 89 5.05 7.82 -4.12
C ALA A 89 4.97 6.33 -4.45
N MET A 90 3.85 5.92 -5.03
CA MET A 90 3.60 4.57 -5.54
C MET A 90 3.17 4.61 -7.01
N THR A 91 3.60 3.60 -7.76
CA THR A 91 3.24 3.42 -9.16
C THR A 91 2.25 2.28 -9.28
N ALA A 92 1.08 2.57 -9.83
CA ALA A 92 0.05 1.59 -10.12
C ALA A 92 0.45 0.70 -11.30
N GLY A 93 -0.20 -0.47 -11.43
CA GLY A 93 0.01 -1.38 -12.56
C GLY A 93 -0.27 -0.75 -13.94
N CYS A 94 -1.08 0.31 -14.01
CA CYS A 94 -1.30 1.07 -15.26
C CYS A 94 -0.23 2.13 -15.56
N GLY A 95 0.75 2.33 -14.66
CA GLY A 95 1.78 3.37 -14.74
C GLY A 95 1.43 4.69 -14.05
N ALA A 96 0.22 4.84 -13.50
CA ALA A 96 -0.15 6.04 -12.74
C ALA A 96 0.69 6.16 -11.47
N ARG A 97 1.31 7.32 -11.24
CA ARG A 97 2.13 7.59 -10.05
C ARG A 97 1.39 8.54 -9.11
N LEU A 98 1.15 8.10 -7.88
CA LEU A 98 0.49 8.88 -6.83
C LEU A 98 1.44 9.10 -5.65
N ARG A 99 1.51 10.30 -5.10
CA ARG A 99 2.27 10.54 -3.85
C ARG A 99 1.53 9.88 -2.70
N LEU A 100 2.26 9.27 -1.77
CA LEU A 100 1.67 8.56 -0.63
C LEU A 100 0.62 9.38 0.13
N PRO A 101 0.84 10.68 0.46
CA PRO A 101 -0.17 11.49 1.15
C PRO A 101 -1.40 11.82 0.31
N GLU A 102 -1.32 11.64 -1.02
CA GLU A 102 -2.40 11.91 -1.97
C GLU A 102 -3.18 10.63 -2.34
N ILE A 103 -2.91 9.52 -1.67
CA ILE A 103 -3.62 8.26 -1.88
C ILE A 103 -4.74 8.12 -0.85
N GLU A 104 -5.97 8.03 -1.32
CA GLU A 104 -7.07 7.44 -0.56
C GLU A 104 -7.03 5.92 -0.75
N TRP A 105 -6.84 5.19 0.34
CA TRP A 105 -6.85 3.73 0.35
C TRP A 105 -8.28 3.19 0.36
N LEU A 106 -8.54 2.20 -0.49
CA LEU A 106 -9.88 1.64 -0.68
C LEU A 106 -9.92 0.16 -0.27
N PRO A 107 -11.06 -0.31 0.27
CA PRO A 107 -11.30 -1.74 0.42
C PRO A 107 -11.49 -2.41 -0.95
N LEU A 108 -11.39 -3.74 -0.95
CA LEU A 108 -11.69 -4.56 -2.14
C LEU A 108 -13.11 -4.26 -2.65
N GLY A 109 -13.23 -4.06 -3.97
CA GLY A 109 -14.51 -3.81 -4.63
C GLY A 109 -15.04 -2.37 -4.53
N ALA A 110 -14.31 -1.45 -3.88
CA ALA A 110 -14.72 -0.05 -3.80
C ALA A 110 -14.14 0.82 -4.92
N GLY A 111 -14.94 1.80 -5.37
CA GLY A 111 -14.58 2.77 -6.40
C GLY A 111 -14.68 2.22 -7.84
N MET A 112 -14.67 3.12 -8.83
CA MET A 112 -14.66 2.74 -10.24
C MET A 112 -13.24 2.30 -10.63
N PRO A 113 -13.02 1.05 -11.09
CA PRO A 113 -11.68 0.54 -11.32
C PRO A 113 -11.03 1.15 -12.56
N CYS A 114 -9.73 1.38 -12.50
CA CYS A 114 -8.93 1.69 -13.67
C CYS A 114 -8.87 0.48 -14.60
N GLU A 115 -9.47 0.60 -15.79
CA GLU A 115 -9.54 -0.49 -16.78
C GLU A 115 -8.17 -1.07 -17.13
N ARG A 116 -7.14 -0.21 -17.29
CA ARG A 116 -5.77 -0.65 -17.56
C ARG A 116 -5.19 -1.49 -16.41
N CYS A 117 -5.53 -1.17 -15.16
CA CYS A 117 -5.11 -1.98 -14.02
C CYS A 117 -5.80 -3.34 -14.03
N LEU A 118 -7.10 -3.40 -14.35
CA LEU A 118 -7.83 -4.66 -14.46
C LEU A 118 -7.27 -5.55 -15.56
N VAL A 119 -7.02 -5.00 -16.76
CA VAL A 119 -6.43 -5.75 -17.87
C VAL A 119 -5.03 -6.28 -17.50
N GLY A 120 -4.21 -5.49 -16.79
CA GLY A 120 -2.90 -5.91 -16.32
C GLY A 120 -2.95 -7.10 -15.35
N VAL A 121 -3.89 -7.11 -14.40
CA VAL A 121 -4.11 -8.24 -13.49
C VAL A 121 -4.59 -9.49 -14.24
N CYS A 122 -5.50 -9.33 -15.20
CA CYS A 122 -5.97 -10.44 -16.04
C CYS A 122 -4.87 -11.03 -16.95
N ARG A 123 -3.75 -10.34 -17.20
CA ARG A 123 -2.62 -10.84 -17.99
C ARG A 123 -1.57 -11.60 -17.17
N ASN A 124 -1.60 -11.51 -15.84
CA ASN A 124 -0.80 -12.36 -14.95
C ASN A 124 -1.69 -13.10 -13.94
N PRO A 125 -2.68 -13.89 -14.41
CA PRO A 125 -3.46 -14.73 -13.52
C PRO A 125 -2.57 -15.94 -13.23
N ARG A 126 -1.74 -15.86 -12.20
CA ARG A 126 -1.36 -17.09 -11.50
C ARG A 126 -2.35 -17.25 -10.34
N PRO A 127 -3.56 -17.79 -10.55
CA PRO A 127 -4.25 -18.41 -9.44
C PRO A 127 -3.38 -19.58 -9.01
N ARG A 128 -2.53 -19.39 -8.00
CA ARG A 128 -2.01 -20.51 -7.22
C ARG A 128 -3.19 -21.02 -6.41
N LEU A 129 -3.92 -21.96 -6.96
CA LEU A 129 -4.75 -22.85 -6.16
C LEU A 129 -3.78 -23.60 -5.24
N GLU A 130 -3.73 -23.20 -3.97
CA GLU A 130 -3.06 -24.00 -2.95
C GLU A 130 -3.81 -25.33 -2.83
N GLY A 131 -3.15 -26.42 -3.25
CA GLY A 131 -3.34 -27.76 -2.71
C GLY A 131 -4.69 -28.42 -2.96
N GLY A 132 -4.88 -28.99 -4.16
CA GLY A 132 -5.64 -30.22 -4.26
C GLY A 132 -4.88 -31.33 -3.53
N ARG A 133 -5.41 -31.81 -2.40
CA ARG A 133 -5.01 -33.12 -1.85
C ARG A 133 -5.90 -34.20 -2.47
N ARG A 134 -5.23 -35.22 -3.03
CA ARG A 134 -5.82 -36.52 -3.35
C ARG A 134 -6.25 -37.23 -2.07
#